data_AF-A0A2C9JF16-F1
#
_entry.id   AF-A0A2C9JF16-F1
#
_cell.length_a   1.000
_cell.length_b   1.000
_cell.length_c   1.000
_cell.angle_alpha   90.00
_cell.angle_beta   90.00
_cell.angle_gamma   90.00
#
_symmetry.space_group_name_H-M   'P 1'
#
loop_
_entity.id
_entity.type
_entity.pdbx_description
1 polymer ?
#
loop_
_entity_poly.entity_id
_entity_poly.type
_entity_poly.pdbx_seq_one_letter_code
_entity_poly.pdbx_strand_id
1 'polypeptide(L)'
;MSVSPLTGVDAIHLATVLEDCVDQLSTLGHIMPASFEFRPDALEVVRGELSQLVDSQMQLETKYQSVLIKKIEMLGLTKNPVHLLDVEKDVLNAGRDLKNSTHVFGRTLKQNPLTADNLLKIQKDRTYVENIMTGTMTELVQKCNFQTLVDAVLAEKERKASLQSTIQKEQEGRKKLGILTDELVVVRQEKETAVQQRKEMISHLKDQLQEMKAKTNMEGKYIKKCADVSVAQSQKKVFLTEKEMKEKIEGLHNKTDEENRAHKEIVKFLQEHQADLEKKLDFWMEKYEVDKEAKQKELDTLKQTKAKDLEKLQELTKLYKEYEQIVVEDRIEKEKARRKTEQEAIELKSAIKMQAWWRGVMVRKGFGPFGKKKKKGKKGKKGKKGGKKGKKKK
;
A
#
# COMPACT_ATOMS: atom_id res chain seq x y z
N MET A 1 -73.66 -70.17 38.33
CA MET A 1 -74.47 -71.31 37.87
C MET A 1 -75.18 -71.86 39.10
N SER A 2 -76.52 -71.87 39.14
CA SER A 2 -77.27 -72.44 40.27
C SER A 2 -77.40 -73.94 40.07
N VAL A 3 -76.94 -74.73 41.05
CA VAL A 3 -77.08 -76.19 41.03
C VAL A 3 -78.51 -76.56 41.40
N SER A 4 -79.19 -77.33 40.55
CA SER A 4 -80.49 -77.92 40.90
C SER A 4 -80.30 -79.02 41.96
N PRO A 5 -81.19 -79.14 42.94
CA PRO A 5 -81.07 -80.16 43.99
C PRO A 5 -81.13 -81.57 43.38
N LEU A 6 -80.26 -82.45 43.88
CA LEU A 6 -80.20 -83.86 43.54
C LEU A 6 -81.35 -84.61 44.22
N THR A 7 -81.67 -85.80 43.71
CA THR A 7 -82.54 -86.71 44.47
C THR A 7 -81.79 -87.16 45.73
N GLY A 8 -82.51 -87.39 46.84
CA GLY A 8 -81.88 -87.79 48.10
C GLY A 8 -81.06 -89.08 47.99
N VAL A 9 -81.48 -90.02 47.13
CA VAL A 9 -80.75 -91.27 46.87
C VAL A 9 -79.44 -90.99 46.13
N ASP A 10 -79.47 -90.16 45.09
CA ASP A 10 -78.26 -89.79 44.34
C ASP A 10 -77.28 -88.99 45.20
N ALA A 11 -77.79 -88.11 46.06
CA ALA A 11 -76.96 -87.33 46.99
C ALA A 11 -76.22 -88.23 47.99
N ILE A 12 -76.89 -89.26 48.53
CA ILE A 12 -76.26 -90.24 49.44
C ILE A 12 -75.22 -91.08 48.71
N HIS A 13 -75.51 -91.59 47.50
CA HIS A 13 -74.53 -92.35 46.72
C HIS A 13 -73.27 -91.52 46.42
N LEU A 14 -73.43 -90.26 46.01
CA LEU A 14 -72.29 -89.36 45.77
C LEU A 14 -71.52 -89.04 47.05
N ALA A 15 -72.21 -88.83 48.18
CA ALA A 15 -71.57 -88.59 49.46
C ALA A 15 -70.71 -89.77 49.93
N THR A 16 -71.17 -91.02 49.75
CA THR A 16 -70.36 -92.21 50.12
C THR A 16 -69.07 -92.33 49.31
N VAL A 17 -69.07 -91.93 48.04
CA VAL A 17 -67.85 -91.90 47.22
C VAL A 17 -66.91 -90.77 47.66
N LEU A 18 -67.47 -89.62 48.04
CA LEU A 18 -66.67 -88.51 48.56
C LEU A 18 -66.08 -88.81 49.95
N GLU A 19 -66.76 -89.59 50.77
CA GLU A 19 -66.27 -90.05 52.07
C GLU A 19 -64.96 -90.85 51.92
N ASP A 20 -64.95 -91.87 51.04
CA ASP A 20 -63.73 -92.62 50.70
C ASP A 20 -62.63 -91.70 50.13
N CYS A 21 -62.99 -90.72 49.30
CA CYS A 21 -62.03 -89.73 48.77
C CYS A 21 -61.41 -88.86 49.87
N VAL A 22 -62.21 -88.38 50.82
CA VAL A 22 -61.73 -87.57 51.97
C VAL A 22 -60.83 -88.42 52.87
N ASP A 23 -61.20 -89.67 53.15
CA ASP A 23 -60.39 -90.59 53.94
C ASP A 23 -59.04 -90.89 53.25
N GLN A 24 -59.05 -91.10 51.94
CA GLN A 24 -57.84 -91.29 51.15
C GLN A 24 -56.95 -90.03 51.14
N LEU A 25 -57.54 -88.83 51.06
CA LEU A 25 -56.78 -87.59 51.16
C LEU A 25 -56.19 -87.38 52.55
N SER A 26 -56.93 -87.72 53.61
CA SER A 26 -56.49 -87.66 55.00
C SER A 26 -55.32 -88.63 55.25
N THR A 27 -55.47 -89.89 54.84
CA THR A 27 -54.40 -90.89 54.92
C THR A 27 -53.17 -90.48 54.12
N LEU A 28 -53.32 -89.90 52.92
CA LEU A 28 -52.22 -89.35 52.15
C LEU A 28 -51.49 -88.23 52.92
N GLY A 29 -52.21 -87.37 53.63
CA GLY A 29 -51.61 -86.32 54.46
C GLY A 29 -50.78 -86.86 55.63
N HIS A 30 -51.15 -88.03 56.17
CA HIS A 30 -50.38 -88.73 57.20
C HIS A 30 -49.16 -89.46 56.64
N ILE A 31 -49.26 -89.99 55.41
CA ILE A 31 -48.18 -90.72 54.75
C ILE A 31 -47.12 -89.76 54.18
N MET A 32 -47.54 -88.59 53.70
CA MET A 32 -46.70 -87.58 53.05
C MET A 32 -46.76 -86.23 53.79
N PRO A 33 -46.09 -86.09 54.95
CA PRO A 33 -46.09 -84.87 55.74
C PRO A 33 -45.33 -83.72 55.05
N ALA A 34 -45.63 -82.48 55.48
CA ALA A 34 -44.96 -81.26 55.00
C ALA A 34 -43.43 -81.25 55.23
N SER A 35 -42.94 -82.07 56.16
CA SER A 35 -41.52 -82.33 56.38
C SER A 35 -41.29 -83.81 56.70
N PHE A 36 -40.22 -84.39 56.15
CA PHE A 36 -39.78 -85.77 56.44
C PHE A 36 -38.77 -85.83 57.60
N GLU A 37 -38.86 -84.92 58.58
CA GLU A 37 -37.93 -84.86 59.72
C GLU A 37 -37.82 -86.18 60.50
N PHE A 38 -38.76 -87.12 60.30
CA PHE A 38 -38.81 -88.42 60.96
C PHE A 38 -38.82 -89.63 60.00
N ARG A 39 -38.46 -89.47 58.71
CA ARG A 39 -38.31 -90.58 57.75
C ARG A 39 -36.95 -90.55 57.03
N PRO A 40 -35.90 -91.17 57.58
CA PRO A 40 -34.56 -91.15 57.00
C PRO A 40 -34.46 -91.84 55.63
N ASP A 41 -35.22 -92.91 55.40
CA ASP A 41 -35.14 -93.73 54.18
C ASP A 41 -35.54 -92.95 52.90
N ALA A 42 -36.54 -92.06 53.01
CA ALA A 42 -36.98 -91.22 51.89
C ALA A 42 -35.98 -90.09 51.58
N LEU A 43 -35.24 -89.63 52.60
CA LEU A 43 -34.16 -88.66 52.46
C LEU A 43 -32.91 -89.28 51.83
N GLU A 44 -32.64 -90.57 52.04
CA GLU A 44 -31.47 -91.27 51.46
C GLU A 44 -31.55 -91.41 49.95
N VAL A 45 -32.71 -91.76 49.39
CA VAL A 45 -32.90 -91.88 47.93
C VAL A 45 -32.67 -90.53 47.24
N VAL A 46 -33.20 -89.45 47.82
CA VAL A 46 -33.03 -88.08 47.31
C VAL A 46 -31.60 -87.59 47.46
N ARG A 47 -30.94 -87.93 48.58
CA ARG A 47 -29.55 -87.59 48.84
C ARG A 47 -28.62 -88.25 47.84
N GLY A 48 -28.89 -89.49 47.43
CA GLY A 48 -28.09 -90.20 46.42
C GLY A 48 -28.10 -89.51 45.06
N GLU A 49 -29.29 -89.24 44.51
CA GLU A 49 -29.42 -88.55 43.22
C GLU A 49 -28.90 -87.11 43.27
N LEU A 50 -29.17 -86.38 44.36
CA LEU A 50 -28.69 -85.02 44.52
C LEU A 50 -27.16 -84.97 44.69
N SER A 51 -26.56 -85.94 45.40
CA SER A 51 -25.11 -86.02 45.55
C SER A 51 -24.43 -86.22 44.21
N GLN A 52 -24.93 -87.13 43.37
CA GLN A 52 -24.40 -87.34 42.02
C GLN A 52 -24.48 -86.07 41.16
N LEU A 53 -25.60 -85.34 41.27
CA LEU A 53 -25.82 -84.08 40.55
C LEU A 53 -24.84 -82.99 41.03
N VAL A 54 -24.62 -82.88 42.34
CA VAL A 54 -23.64 -81.96 42.95
C VAL A 54 -22.22 -82.32 42.54
N ASP A 55 -21.86 -83.60 42.58
CA ASP A 55 -20.53 -84.08 42.17
C ASP A 55 -20.24 -83.76 40.71
N SER A 56 -21.23 -83.97 39.82
CA SER A 56 -21.11 -83.62 38.40
C SER A 56 -20.90 -82.11 38.17
N GLN A 57 -21.60 -81.27 38.93
CA GLN A 57 -21.46 -79.81 38.86
C GLN A 57 -20.09 -79.36 39.37
N MET A 58 -19.62 -79.93 40.48
CA MET A 58 -18.31 -79.63 41.07
C MET A 58 -17.16 -80.05 40.14
N GLN A 59 -17.31 -81.17 39.44
CA GLN A 59 -16.35 -81.61 38.42
C GLN A 59 -16.24 -80.62 37.26
N LEU A 60 -17.37 -80.10 36.78
CA LEU A 60 -17.39 -79.10 35.70
C LEU A 60 -16.82 -77.74 36.13
N GLU A 61 -17.07 -77.31 37.37
CA GLU A 61 -16.45 -76.12 37.95
C GLU A 61 -14.93 -76.26 38.05
N THR A 62 -14.47 -77.41 38.53
CA THR A 62 -13.03 -77.75 38.59
C THR A 62 -12.41 -77.78 37.20
N LYS A 63 -13.11 -78.35 36.21
CA LYS A 63 -12.68 -78.36 34.81
C LYS A 63 -12.58 -76.94 34.24
N TYR A 64 -13.56 -76.07 34.51
CA TYR A 64 -13.52 -74.69 34.05
C TYR A 64 -12.35 -73.91 34.69
N GLN A 65 -12.15 -74.06 36.00
CA GLN A 65 -11.02 -73.45 36.70
C GLN A 65 -9.67 -73.92 36.16
N SER A 66 -9.49 -75.21 35.91
CA SER A 66 -8.23 -75.73 35.36
C SER A 66 -7.94 -75.20 33.95
N VAL A 67 -8.95 -75.09 33.08
CA VAL A 67 -8.79 -74.51 31.73
C VAL A 67 -8.51 -73.01 31.81
N LEU A 68 -9.09 -72.30 32.79
CA LEU A 68 -8.80 -70.89 33.02
C LEU A 68 -7.36 -70.65 33.52
N ILE A 69 -6.88 -71.48 34.44
CA ILE A 69 -5.48 -71.46 34.90
C ILE A 69 -4.54 -71.73 33.71
N LYS A 70 -4.85 -72.75 32.91
CA LYS A 70 -4.10 -73.06 31.67
C LYS A 70 -4.07 -71.87 30.70
N LYS A 71 -5.14 -71.08 30.58
CA LYS A 71 -5.14 -69.82 29.79
C LYS A 71 -4.16 -68.79 30.34
N ILE A 72 -4.13 -68.59 31.65
CA ILE A 72 -3.23 -67.62 32.30
C ILE A 72 -1.77 -68.04 32.14
N GLU A 73 -1.46 -69.33 32.34
CA GLU A 73 -0.11 -69.88 32.15
C GLU A 73 0.35 -69.75 30.69
N MET A 74 -0.52 -70.06 29.73
CA MET A 74 -0.19 -70.00 28.30
C MET A 74 0.03 -68.57 27.80
N LEU A 75 -0.69 -67.58 28.34
CA LEU A 75 -0.43 -66.15 28.09
C LEU A 75 0.96 -65.71 28.56
N GLY A 76 1.49 -66.33 29.61
CA GLY A 76 2.85 -66.08 30.11
C GLY A 76 3.95 -66.79 29.33
N LEU A 77 3.66 -67.96 28.75
CA LEU A 77 4.65 -68.88 28.15
C LEU A 77 4.82 -68.73 26.63
N THR A 78 3.75 -68.36 25.90
CA THR A 78 3.80 -68.31 24.44
C THR A 78 3.01 -67.16 23.85
N LYS A 79 3.55 -66.52 22.82
CA LYS A 79 2.85 -65.53 21.98
C LYS A 79 2.31 -66.12 20.69
N ASN A 80 2.35 -67.46 20.53
CA ASN A 80 1.86 -68.11 19.32
C ASN A 80 0.33 -67.94 19.24
N PRO A 81 -0.20 -67.23 18.22
CA PRO A 81 -1.62 -66.89 18.14
C PRO A 81 -2.52 -68.12 17.99
N VAL A 82 -2.04 -69.22 17.39
CA VAL A 82 -2.85 -70.43 17.18
C VAL A 82 -3.15 -71.13 18.50
N HIS A 83 -2.13 -71.33 19.34
CA HIS A 83 -2.32 -71.95 20.65
C HIS A 83 -3.13 -71.08 21.62
N LEU A 84 -3.05 -69.75 21.50
CA LEU A 84 -3.86 -68.84 22.30
C LEU A 84 -5.35 -68.95 21.93
N LEU A 85 -5.67 -69.07 20.64
CA LEU A 85 -7.02 -69.26 20.12
C LEU A 85 -7.61 -70.61 20.54
N ASP A 86 -6.81 -71.69 20.52
CA ASP A 86 -7.27 -73.02 20.95
C ASP A 86 -7.63 -73.03 22.44
N VAL A 87 -6.80 -72.43 23.29
CA VAL A 87 -7.08 -72.34 24.73
C VAL A 87 -8.26 -71.42 25.02
N GLU A 88 -8.44 -70.36 24.24
CA GLU A 88 -9.64 -69.51 24.32
C GLU A 88 -10.92 -70.26 23.94
N LYS A 89 -10.85 -71.11 22.90
CA LYS A 89 -11.96 -71.97 22.50
C LYS A 89 -12.29 -73.01 23.58
N ASP A 90 -11.29 -73.60 24.23
CA ASP A 90 -11.46 -74.53 25.34
C ASP A 90 -12.14 -73.87 26.54
N VAL A 91 -11.74 -72.64 26.91
CA VAL A 91 -12.42 -71.86 27.97
C VAL A 91 -13.88 -71.61 27.62
N LEU A 92 -14.17 -71.23 26.37
CA LEU A 92 -15.54 -70.97 25.91
C LEU A 92 -16.40 -72.24 25.95
N ASN A 93 -15.84 -73.37 25.54
CA ASN A 93 -16.54 -74.66 25.56
C ASN A 93 -16.79 -75.13 27.00
N ALA A 94 -15.78 -75.11 27.87
CA ALA A 94 -15.93 -75.46 29.28
C ALA A 94 -16.94 -74.54 30.00
N GLY A 95 -16.93 -73.24 29.68
CA GLY A 95 -17.89 -72.28 30.20
C GLY A 95 -19.32 -72.54 29.72
N ARG A 96 -19.50 -72.98 28.46
CA ARG A 96 -20.80 -73.36 27.92
C ARG A 96 -21.34 -74.62 28.59
N ASP A 97 -20.52 -75.65 28.75
CA ASP A 97 -20.90 -76.91 29.39
C ASP A 97 -21.28 -76.69 30.86
N LEU A 98 -20.48 -75.89 31.59
CA LEU A 98 -20.77 -75.50 32.96
C LEU A 98 -22.11 -74.76 33.06
N LYS A 99 -22.34 -73.76 32.20
CA LYS A 99 -23.60 -73.00 32.17
C LYS A 99 -24.82 -73.88 31.91
N ASN A 100 -24.71 -74.82 30.97
CA ASN A 100 -25.77 -75.77 30.65
C ASN A 100 -26.03 -76.72 31.83
N SER A 101 -24.98 -77.24 32.46
CA SER A 101 -25.08 -78.09 33.65
C SER A 101 -25.73 -77.35 34.82
N THR A 102 -25.32 -76.11 35.13
CA THR A 102 -25.93 -75.30 36.19
C THR A 102 -27.42 -75.07 35.95
N HIS A 103 -27.82 -74.88 34.69
CA HIS A 103 -29.23 -74.74 34.34
C HIS A 103 -30.01 -76.05 34.56
N VAL A 104 -29.46 -77.19 34.14
CA VAL A 104 -30.06 -78.52 34.38
C VAL A 104 -30.14 -78.82 35.88
N PHE A 105 -29.05 -78.58 36.61
CA PHE A 105 -28.95 -78.74 38.06
C PHE A 105 -30.05 -77.98 38.79
N GLY A 106 -30.18 -76.67 38.50
CA GLY A 106 -31.19 -75.82 39.12
C GLY A 106 -32.63 -76.21 38.74
N ARG A 107 -32.85 -76.74 37.54
CA ARG A 107 -34.16 -77.25 37.12
C ARG A 107 -34.50 -78.56 37.83
N THR A 108 -33.58 -79.52 37.89
CA THR A 108 -33.77 -80.81 38.57
C THR A 108 -34.05 -80.61 40.05
N LEU A 109 -33.32 -79.71 40.71
CA LEU A 109 -33.60 -79.33 42.10
C LEU A 109 -35.02 -78.79 42.28
N LYS A 110 -35.47 -77.86 41.42
CA LYS A 110 -36.83 -77.30 41.50
C LYS A 110 -37.93 -78.31 41.18
N GLN A 111 -37.65 -79.27 40.30
CA GLN A 111 -38.62 -80.29 39.87
C GLN A 111 -38.65 -81.52 40.80
N ASN A 112 -37.73 -81.60 41.77
CA ASN A 112 -37.69 -82.74 42.68
C ASN A 112 -38.90 -82.70 43.64
N PRO A 113 -39.78 -83.73 43.61
CA PRO A 113 -41.03 -83.76 44.38
C PRO A 113 -40.82 -83.79 45.90
N LEU A 114 -39.61 -84.10 46.36
CA LEU A 114 -39.25 -84.24 47.77
C LEU A 114 -38.46 -83.02 48.31
N THR A 115 -38.45 -81.91 47.58
CA THR A 115 -37.99 -80.63 48.15
C THR A 115 -39.00 -80.08 49.14
N ALA A 116 -38.52 -79.37 50.17
CA ALA A 116 -39.38 -78.78 51.20
C ALA A 116 -40.48 -77.88 50.60
N ASP A 117 -40.18 -77.10 49.57
CA ASP A 117 -41.15 -76.21 48.91
C ASP A 117 -42.24 -77.01 48.16
N ASN A 118 -41.85 -78.06 47.42
CA ASN A 118 -42.81 -78.91 46.72
C ASN A 118 -43.67 -79.72 47.69
N LEU A 119 -43.11 -80.20 48.81
CA LEU A 119 -43.86 -80.89 49.87
C LEU A 119 -44.86 -79.95 50.56
N LEU A 120 -44.44 -78.72 50.86
CA LEU A 120 -45.34 -77.69 51.39
C LEU A 120 -46.47 -77.37 50.41
N LYS A 121 -46.18 -77.28 49.11
CA LYS A 121 -47.18 -77.08 48.07
C LYS A 121 -48.15 -78.26 47.98
N ILE A 122 -47.64 -79.49 47.91
CA ILE A 122 -48.45 -80.72 47.85
C ILE A 122 -49.39 -80.78 49.06
N GLN A 123 -48.89 -80.47 50.26
CA GLN A 123 -49.72 -80.48 51.46
C GLN A 123 -50.81 -79.40 51.44
N LYS A 124 -50.49 -78.19 50.94
CA LYS A 124 -51.48 -77.12 50.76
C LYS A 124 -52.56 -77.52 49.75
N ASP A 125 -52.16 -78.07 48.60
CA ASP A 125 -53.07 -78.50 47.54
C ASP A 125 -53.96 -79.66 48.03
N ARG A 126 -53.39 -80.66 48.72
CA ARG A 126 -54.11 -81.77 49.33
C ARG A 126 -55.15 -81.28 50.34
N THR A 127 -54.73 -80.42 51.27
CA THR A 127 -55.63 -79.87 52.32
C THR A 127 -56.73 -79.02 51.70
N TYR A 128 -56.44 -78.26 50.65
CA TYR A 128 -57.44 -77.50 49.90
C TYR A 128 -58.49 -78.41 49.26
N VAL A 129 -58.06 -79.49 48.58
CA VAL A 129 -58.97 -80.48 47.98
C VAL A 129 -59.78 -81.20 49.05
N GLU A 130 -59.15 -81.66 50.13
CA GLU A 130 -59.82 -82.32 51.26
C GLU A 130 -60.92 -81.43 51.87
N ASN A 131 -60.64 -80.14 52.08
CA ASN A 131 -61.63 -79.19 52.60
C ASN A 131 -62.82 -79.01 51.65
N ILE A 132 -62.57 -78.93 50.33
CA ILE A 132 -63.64 -78.82 49.33
C ILE A 132 -64.47 -80.10 49.29
N MET A 133 -63.83 -81.27 49.27
CA MET A 133 -64.53 -82.55 49.22
C MET A 133 -65.34 -82.78 50.51
N THR A 134 -64.79 -82.43 51.67
CA THR A 134 -65.50 -82.51 52.96
C THR A 134 -66.70 -81.57 53.00
N GLY A 135 -66.54 -80.32 52.55
CA GLY A 135 -67.63 -79.34 52.45
C GLY A 135 -68.72 -79.80 51.48
N THR A 136 -68.34 -80.35 50.33
CA THR A 136 -69.27 -80.86 49.31
C THR A 136 -70.01 -82.10 49.82
N MET A 137 -69.32 -83.03 50.47
CA MET A 137 -69.94 -84.20 51.10
C MET A 137 -70.97 -83.78 52.15
N THR A 138 -70.60 -82.84 53.03
CA THR A 138 -71.51 -82.30 54.05
C THR A 138 -72.73 -81.63 53.42
N GLU A 139 -72.53 -80.86 52.35
CA GLU A 139 -73.60 -80.17 51.62
C GLU A 139 -74.54 -81.14 50.88
N LEU A 140 -74.01 -82.24 50.32
CA LEU A 140 -74.80 -83.29 49.69
C LEU A 140 -75.72 -83.98 50.71
N VAL A 141 -75.18 -84.36 51.87
CA VAL A 141 -75.95 -85.03 52.93
C VAL A 141 -77.01 -84.10 53.53
N GLN A 142 -76.69 -82.83 53.75
CA GLN A 142 -77.59 -81.90 54.46
C GLN A 142 -78.59 -81.18 53.55
N LYS A 143 -78.19 -80.84 52.32
CA LYS A 143 -78.94 -79.93 51.43
C LYS A 143 -79.17 -80.50 50.03
N CYS A 144 -78.72 -81.73 49.76
CA CYS A 144 -78.85 -82.41 48.46
C CYS A 144 -78.32 -81.57 47.28
N ASN A 145 -77.24 -80.82 47.47
CA ASN A 145 -76.60 -80.03 46.42
C ASN A 145 -75.07 -79.98 46.62
N PHE A 146 -74.34 -79.32 45.71
CA PHE A 146 -72.86 -79.30 45.68
C PHE A 146 -72.31 -77.91 45.32
N GLN A 147 -72.94 -76.84 45.80
CA GLN A 147 -72.56 -75.46 45.46
C GLN A 147 -71.11 -75.14 45.86
N THR A 148 -70.62 -75.71 46.97
CA THR A 148 -69.23 -75.57 47.44
C THR A 148 -68.21 -75.96 46.37
N LEU A 149 -68.43 -77.09 45.68
CA LEU A 149 -67.56 -77.54 44.59
C LEU A 149 -67.66 -76.62 43.37
N VAL A 150 -68.86 -76.15 43.04
CA VAL A 150 -69.07 -75.24 41.90
C VAL A 150 -68.36 -73.91 42.12
N ASP A 151 -68.50 -73.32 43.31
CA ASP A 151 -67.86 -72.05 43.65
C ASP A 151 -66.34 -72.18 43.65
N ALA A 152 -65.79 -73.27 44.20
CA ALA A 152 -64.36 -73.55 44.19
C ALA A 152 -63.81 -73.70 42.76
N VAL A 153 -64.50 -74.44 41.88
CA VAL A 153 -64.09 -74.61 40.48
C VAL A 153 -64.15 -73.29 39.71
N LEU A 154 -65.16 -72.45 39.97
CA LEU A 154 -65.27 -71.12 39.35
C LEU A 154 -64.13 -70.20 39.82
N ALA A 155 -63.85 -70.17 41.12
CA ALA A 155 -62.74 -69.40 41.68
C ALA A 155 -61.38 -69.85 41.10
N GLU A 156 -61.14 -71.15 40.96
CA GLU A 156 -59.92 -71.67 40.34
C GLU A 156 -59.83 -71.35 38.84
N LYS A 157 -60.95 -71.37 38.10
CA LYS A 157 -60.98 -70.91 36.70
C LYS A 157 -60.61 -69.44 36.58
N GLU A 158 -61.13 -68.58 37.45
CA GLU A 158 -60.81 -67.15 37.47
C GLU A 158 -59.34 -66.90 37.88
N ARG A 159 -58.86 -67.62 38.90
CA ARG A 159 -57.44 -67.58 39.32
C ARG A 159 -56.51 -68.00 38.17
N LYS A 160 -56.87 -69.05 37.44
CA LYS A 160 -56.10 -69.49 36.26
C LYS A 160 -56.11 -68.44 35.14
N ALA A 161 -57.26 -67.83 34.85
CA ALA A 161 -57.38 -66.79 33.83
C ALA A 161 -56.58 -65.53 34.17
N SER A 162 -56.64 -65.08 35.43
CA SER A 162 -55.87 -63.92 35.90
C SER A 162 -54.35 -64.17 35.88
N LEU A 163 -53.91 -65.39 36.25
CA LEU A 163 -52.51 -65.79 36.14
C LEU A 163 -52.05 -65.79 34.67
N GLN A 164 -52.84 -66.36 33.76
CA GLN A 164 -52.52 -66.36 32.32
C GLN A 164 -52.42 -64.93 31.76
N SER A 165 -53.35 -64.04 32.11
CA SER A 165 -53.28 -62.63 31.72
C SER A 165 -52.02 -61.94 32.26
N THR A 166 -51.63 -62.24 33.49
CA THR A 166 -50.41 -61.69 34.11
C THR A 166 -49.16 -62.20 33.39
N ILE A 167 -49.08 -63.49 33.08
CA ILE A 167 -47.97 -64.08 32.30
C ILE A 167 -47.86 -63.43 30.92
N GLN A 168 -48.98 -63.24 30.22
CA GLN A 168 -48.97 -62.61 28.90
C GLN A 168 -48.48 -61.16 28.96
N LYS A 169 -48.97 -60.37 29.93
CA LYS A 169 -48.51 -58.98 30.14
C LYS A 169 -47.03 -58.91 30.44
N GLU A 170 -46.53 -59.84 31.24
CA GLU A 170 -45.10 -59.94 31.57
C GLU A 170 -44.25 -60.25 30.34
N GLN A 171 -44.68 -61.22 29.51
CA GLN A 171 -44.00 -61.59 28.28
C GLN A 171 -43.97 -60.44 27.27
N GLU A 172 -45.09 -59.74 27.09
CA GLU A 172 -45.17 -58.54 26.25
C GLU A 172 -44.28 -57.41 26.79
N GLY A 173 -44.25 -57.22 28.12
CA GLY A 173 -43.36 -56.28 28.79
C GLY A 173 -41.88 -56.60 28.53
N ARG A 174 -41.48 -57.88 28.64
CA ARG A 174 -40.11 -58.32 28.31
C ARG A 174 -39.75 -58.06 26.86
N LYS A 175 -40.66 -58.33 25.92
CA LYS A 175 -40.42 -58.05 24.49
C LYS A 175 -40.21 -56.55 24.25
N LYS A 176 -41.08 -55.71 24.82
CA LYS A 176 -40.95 -54.24 24.72
C LYS A 176 -39.64 -53.75 25.35
N LEU A 177 -39.27 -54.30 26.50
CA LEU A 177 -38.00 -53.97 27.17
C LEU A 177 -36.80 -54.35 26.30
N GLY A 178 -36.84 -55.50 25.63
CA GLY A 178 -35.82 -55.92 24.66
C GLY A 178 -35.67 -54.92 23.52
N ILE A 179 -36.78 -54.58 22.85
CA ILE A 179 -36.79 -53.59 21.75
C ILE A 179 -36.24 -52.24 22.22
N LEU A 180 -36.71 -51.73 23.37
CA LEU A 180 -36.22 -50.47 23.92
C LEU A 180 -34.73 -50.53 24.25
N THR A 181 -34.23 -51.66 24.72
CA THR A 181 -32.81 -51.84 25.03
C THR A 181 -31.98 -51.78 23.74
N ASP A 182 -32.44 -52.44 22.67
CA ASP A 182 -31.78 -52.42 21.36
C ASP A 182 -31.79 -50.99 20.75
N GLU A 183 -32.92 -50.30 20.80
CA GLU A 183 -33.02 -48.90 20.36
C GLU A 183 -32.07 -47.98 21.13
N LEU A 184 -31.95 -48.18 22.45
CA LEU A 184 -31.06 -47.39 23.30
C LEU A 184 -29.59 -47.61 22.92
N VAL A 185 -29.20 -48.84 22.57
CA VAL A 185 -27.86 -49.16 22.07
C VAL A 185 -27.59 -48.46 20.75
N VAL A 186 -28.52 -48.54 19.79
CA VAL A 186 -28.41 -47.87 18.49
C VAL A 186 -28.24 -46.36 18.66
N VAL A 187 -29.11 -45.71 19.44
CA VAL A 187 -29.05 -44.26 19.68
C VAL A 187 -27.74 -43.86 20.36
N ARG A 188 -27.21 -44.67 21.28
CA ARG A 188 -25.90 -44.41 21.90
C ARG A 188 -24.78 -44.46 20.87
N GLN A 189 -24.79 -45.46 19.99
CA GLN A 189 -23.77 -45.62 18.96
C GLN A 189 -23.82 -44.50 17.92
N GLU A 190 -25.02 -44.11 17.48
CA GLU A 190 -25.21 -42.94 16.60
C GLU A 190 -24.69 -41.66 17.25
N LYS A 191 -24.99 -41.43 18.55
CA LYS A 191 -24.45 -40.27 19.27
C LYS A 191 -22.93 -40.30 19.38
N GLU A 192 -22.34 -41.45 19.67
CA GLU A 192 -20.88 -41.60 19.77
C GLU A 192 -20.22 -41.28 18.42
N THR A 193 -20.74 -41.83 17.31
CA THR A 193 -20.23 -41.55 15.96
C THR A 193 -20.36 -40.08 15.59
N ALA A 194 -21.49 -39.44 15.90
CA ALA A 194 -21.68 -38.01 15.65
C ALA A 194 -20.73 -37.14 16.49
N VAL A 195 -20.48 -37.51 17.75
CA VAL A 195 -19.49 -36.83 18.60
C VAL A 195 -18.09 -36.98 18.03
N GLN A 196 -17.73 -38.17 17.56
CA GLN A 196 -16.43 -38.45 16.95
C GLN A 196 -16.21 -37.64 15.67
N GLN A 197 -17.19 -37.62 14.75
CA GLN A 197 -17.14 -36.80 13.53
C GLN A 197 -16.98 -35.31 13.85
N ARG A 198 -17.69 -34.80 14.87
CA ARG A 198 -17.55 -33.41 15.31
C ARG A 198 -16.18 -33.12 15.90
N LYS A 199 -15.60 -34.04 16.68
CA LYS A 199 -14.24 -33.90 17.21
C LYS A 199 -13.20 -33.84 16.09
N GLU A 200 -13.34 -34.68 15.08
CA GLU A 200 -12.47 -34.67 13.89
C GLU A 200 -12.57 -33.36 13.12
N MET A 201 -13.79 -32.87 12.89
CA MET A 201 -14.02 -31.56 12.27
C MET A 201 -13.39 -30.42 13.08
N ILE A 202 -13.54 -30.44 14.41
CA ILE A 202 -12.91 -29.45 15.30
C ILE A 202 -11.39 -29.52 15.18
N SER A 203 -10.80 -30.72 15.11
CA SER A 203 -9.34 -30.88 14.92
C SER A 203 -8.90 -30.29 13.59
N HIS A 204 -9.58 -30.64 12.50
CA HIS A 204 -9.25 -30.12 11.17
C HIS A 204 -9.34 -28.60 11.09
N LEU A 205 -10.39 -28.00 11.66
CA LEU A 205 -10.55 -26.55 11.71
C LEU A 205 -9.49 -25.86 12.59
N LYS A 206 -9.04 -26.52 13.67
CA LYS A 206 -7.93 -26.00 14.49
C LYS A 206 -6.63 -25.99 13.70
N ASP A 207 -6.34 -27.05 12.96
CA ASP A 207 -5.12 -27.14 12.14
C ASP A 207 -5.12 -26.08 11.04
N GLN A 208 -6.24 -25.93 10.31
CA GLN A 208 -6.41 -24.86 9.32
C GLN A 208 -6.24 -23.46 9.92
N LEU A 209 -6.81 -23.22 11.10
CA LEU A 209 -6.67 -21.94 11.78
C LEU A 209 -5.21 -21.67 12.17
N GLN A 210 -4.48 -22.69 12.64
CA GLN A 210 -3.08 -22.56 13.01
C GLN A 210 -2.19 -22.31 11.79
N GLU A 211 -2.44 -23.02 10.69
CA GLU A 211 -1.77 -22.80 9.40
C GLU A 211 -2.01 -21.36 8.89
N MET A 212 -3.27 -20.92 8.84
CA MET A 212 -3.62 -19.58 8.41
C MET A 212 -2.98 -18.50 9.29
N LYS A 213 -2.94 -18.71 10.61
CA LYS A 213 -2.25 -17.79 11.54
C LYS A 213 -0.75 -17.72 11.27
N ALA A 214 -0.10 -18.87 11.05
CA ALA A 214 1.33 -18.91 10.74
C ALA A 214 1.64 -18.22 9.41
N LYS A 215 0.87 -18.53 8.36
CA LYS A 215 0.98 -17.93 7.03
C LYS A 215 0.77 -16.41 7.08
N THR A 216 -0.33 -15.94 7.68
CA THR A 216 -0.63 -14.50 7.82
C THR A 216 0.46 -13.77 8.60
N ASN A 217 1.04 -14.39 9.64
CA ASN A 217 2.13 -13.78 10.40
C ASN A 217 3.42 -13.65 9.57
N MET A 218 3.80 -14.71 8.82
CA MET A 218 4.96 -14.64 7.92
C MET A 218 4.75 -13.63 6.79
N GLU A 219 3.59 -13.65 6.15
CA GLU A 219 3.23 -12.69 5.09
C GLU A 219 3.24 -11.25 5.63
N GLY A 220 2.68 -11.01 6.82
CA GLY A 220 2.72 -9.70 7.47
C GLY A 220 4.14 -9.22 7.74
N LYS A 221 5.03 -10.10 8.23
CA LYS A 221 6.46 -9.78 8.43
C LYS A 221 7.16 -9.49 7.10
N TYR A 222 6.87 -10.27 6.07
CA TYR A 222 7.46 -10.10 4.75
C TYR A 222 7.04 -8.77 4.11
N ILE A 223 5.74 -8.49 4.08
CA ILE A 223 5.18 -7.24 3.55
C ILE A 223 5.75 -6.04 4.31
N LYS A 224 5.80 -6.11 5.64
CA LYS A 224 6.43 -5.05 6.45
C LYS A 224 7.88 -4.82 6.05
N LYS A 225 8.67 -5.89 5.92
CA LYS A 225 10.09 -5.77 5.52
C LYS A 225 10.24 -5.20 4.10
N CYS A 226 9.38 -5.59 3.16
CA CYS A 226 9.36 -5.01 1.82
C CYS A 226 9.03 -3.50 1.85
N ALA A 227 8.03 -3.11 2.65
CA ALA A 227 7.66 -1.70 2.82
C ALA A 227 8.79 -0.90 3.46
N ASP A 228 9.40 -1.40 4.53
CA ASP A 228 10.52 -0.77 5.23
C ASP A 228 11.72 -0.57 4.28
N VAL A 229 12.07 -1.58 3.48
CA VAL A 229 13.15 -1.48 2.48
C VAL A 229 12.80 -0.47 1.39
N SER A 230 11.56 -0.47 0.88
CA SER A 230 11.11 0.48 -0.13
C SER A 230 11.17 1.92 0.39
N VAL A 231 10.74 2.15 1.63
CA VAL A 231 10.82 3.47 2.28
C VAL A 231 12.28 3.89 2.47
N ALA A 232 13.13 3.00 3.01
CA ALA A 232 14.54 3.29 3.21
C ALA A 232 15.27 3.59 1.88
N GLN A 233 14.97 2.84 0.81
CA GLN A 233 15.51 3.08 -0.52
C GLN A 233 15.06 4.43 -1.07
N SER A 234 13.76 4.76 -0.95
CA SER A 234 13.22 6.05 -1.39
C SER A 234 13.85 7.21 -0.63
N GLN A 235 13.94 7.11 0.71
CA GLN A 235 14.60 8.10 1.57
C GLN A 235 16.07 8.28 1.17
N LYS A 236 16.81 7.18 0.93
CA LYS A 236 18.21 7.27 0.51
C LYS A 236 18.36 7.96 -0.84
N LYS A 237 17.48 7.65 -1.81
CA LYS A 237 17.48 8.29 -3.12
C LYS A 237 17.22 9.79 -2.99
N VAL A 238 16.20 10.19 -2.24
CA VAL A 238 15.88 11.60 -1.97
C VAL A 238 17.06 12.30 -1.32
N PHE A 239 17.65 11.71 -0.28
CA PHE A 239 18.82 12.27 0.41
C PHE A 239 20.00 12.50 -0.53
N LEU A 240 20.33 11.54 -1.40
CA LEU A 240 21.42 11.69 -2.36
C LEU A 240 21.13 12.81 -3.37
N THR A 241 19.92 12.84 -3.93
CA THR A 241 19.53 13.91 -4.86
C THR A 241 19.53 15.28 -4.19
N GLU A 242 19.08 15.38 -2.93
CA GLU A 242 19.11 16.61 -2.17
C GLU A 242 20.55 17.06 -1.91
N LYS A 243 21.45 16.13 -1.56
CA LYS A 243 22.88 16.42 -1.38
C LYS A 243 23.51 16.95 -2.67
N GLU A 244 23.28 16.28 -3.80
CA GLU A 244 23.78 16.73 -5.10
C GLU A 244 23.26 18.12 -5.48
N MET A 245 21.99 18.41 -5.22
CA MET A 245 21.43 19.75 -5.48
C MET A 245 22.02 20.80 -4.54
N LYS A 246 22.25 20.48 -3.26
CA LYS A 246 22.93 21.37 -2.32
C LYS A 246 24.35 21.69 -2.75
N GLU A 247 25.12 20.69 -3.17
CA GLU A 247 26.48 20.87 -3.70
C GLU A 247 26.48 21.74 -4.97
N LYS A 248 25.50 21.55 -5.88
CA LYS A 248 25.34 22.42 -7.06
C LYS A 248 24.99 23.86 -6.69
N ILE A 249 24.09 24.07 -5.73
CA ILE A 249 23.73 25.40 -5.23
C ILE A 249 24.96 26.09 -4.64
N GLU A 250 25.72 25.40 -3.78
CA GLU A 250 26.95 25.92 -3.19
C GLU A 250 28.00 26.25 -4.27
N GLY A 251 28.19 25.37 -5.25
CA GLY A 251 29.07 25.61 -6.39
C GLY A 251 28.66 26.82 -7.25
N LEU A 252 27.35 27.01 -7.48
CA LEU A 252 26.83 28.19 -8.19
C LEU A 252 26.97 29.46 -7.36
N HIS A 253 26.79 29.37 -6.04
CA HIS A 253 27.01 30.49 -5.12
C HIS A 253 28.46 30.97 -5.19
N ASN A 254 29.42 30.05 -5.08
CA ASN A 254 30.85 30.36 -5.19
C ASN A 254 31.20 31.02 -6.53
N LYS A 255 30.69 30.49 -7.65
CA LYS A 255 30.88 31.10 -8.97
C LYS A 255 30.27 32.50 -9.06
N THR A 256 29.09 32.68 -8.49
CA THR A 256 28.42 33.99 -8.44
C THR A 256 29.25 34.99 -7.63
N ASP A 257 29.83 34.58 -6.51
CA ASP A 257 30.71 35.40 -5.70
C ASP A 257 32.02 35.76 -6.43
N GLU A 258 32.62 34.81 -7.15
CA GLU A 258 33.80 35.02 -8.00
C GLU A 258 33.50 36.05 -9.11
N GLU A 259 32.40 35.86 -9.86
CA GLU A 259 31.97 36.78 -10.91
C GLU A 259 31.65 38.17 -10.34
N ASN A 260 30.96 38.25 -9.19
CA ASN A 260 30.69 39.51 -8.51
C ASN A 260 31.98 40.22 -8.09
N ARG A 261 33.01 39.48 -7.66
CA ARG A 261 34.31 40.05 -7.33
C ARG A 261 35.04 40.55 -8.57
N ALA A 262 35.13 39.73 -9.62
CA ALA A 262 35.74 40.11 -10.89
C ALA A 262 35.04 41.33 -11.50
N HIS A 263 33.70 41.35 -11.49
CA HIS A 263 32.91 42.49 -11.93
C HIS A 263 33.24 43.76 -11.14
N LYS A 264 33.32 43.69 -9.80
CA LYS A 264 33.71 44.83 -8.96
C LYS A 264 35.11 45.35 -9.32
N GLU A 265 36.08 44.46 -9.55
CA GLU A 265 37.45 44.83 -9.93
C GLU A 265 37.48 45.49 -11.34
N ILE A 266 36.74 44.93 -12.31
CA ILE A 266 36.61 45.50 -13.67
C ILE A 266 35.95 46.88 -13.63
N VAL A 267 34.83 47.02 -12.91
CA VAL A 267 34.13 48.30 -12.75
C VAL A 267 35.06 49.33 -12.14
N LYS A 268 35.80 48.96 -11.08
CA LYS A 268 36.79 49.85 -10.46
C LYS A 268 37.87 50.28 -11.45
N PHE A 269 38.45 49.35 -12.20
CA PHE A 269 39.45 49.66 -13.23
C PHE A 269 38.91 50.61 -14.30
N LEU A 270 37.70 50.36 -14.81
CA LEU A 270 37.06 51.21 -15.81
C LEU A 270 36.76 52.61 -15.27
N GLN A 271 36.31 52.72 -14.03
CA GLN A 271 36.08 54.00 -13.36
C GLN A 271 37.39 54.78 -13.17
N GLU A 272 38.46 54.12 -12.74
CA GLU A 272 39.79 54.73 -12.62
C GLU A 272 40.32 55.21 -13.99
N HIS A 273 40.19 54.39 -15.03
CA HIS A 273 40.60 54.75 -16.39
C HIS A 273 39.76 55.89 -16.96
N GLN A 274 38.45 55.87 -16.75
CA GLN A 274 37.55 56.95 -17.14
C GLN A 274 37.94 58.26 -16.45
N ALA A 275 38.18 58.24 -15.13
CA ALA A 275 38.62 59.42 -14.39
C ALA A 275 39.96 59.97 -14.92
N ASP A 276 40.89 59.10 -15.33
CA ASP A 276 42.15 59.52 -15.93
C ASP A 276 42.00 60.10 -17.35
N LEU A 277 41.05 59.58 -18.14
CA LEU A 277 40.68 60.16 -19.44
C LEU A 277 39.99 61.51 -19.27
N GLU A 278 39.10 61.64 -18.28
CA GLU A 278 38.45 62.92 -17.93
C GLU A 278 39.49 63.97 -17.54
N LYS A 279 40.46 63.64 -16.67
CA LYS A 279 41.59 64.55 -16.36
C LYS A 279 42.40 64.95 -17.59
N LYS A 280 42.67 64.02 -18.50
CA LYS A 280 43.38 64.32 -19.76
C LYS A 280 42.54 65.21 -20.66
N LEU A 281 41.23 64.97 -20.74
CA LEU A 281 40.31 65.80 -21.50
C LEU A 281 40.30 67.23 -20.94
N ASP A 282 40.15 67.38 -19.62
CA ASP A 282 40.20 68.68 -18.94
C ASP A 282 41.52 69.42 -19.23
N PHE A 283 42.66 68.72 -19.11
CA PHE A 283 43.97 69.28 -19.45
C PHE A 283 44.04 69.76 -20.91
N TRP A 284 43.56 68.96 -21.87
CA TRP A 284 43.59 69.34 -23.28
C TRP A 284 42.60 70.45 -23.61
N MET A 285 41.44 70.50 -22.94
CA MET A 285 40.48 71.60 -23.06
C MET A 285 41.08 72.91 -22.54
N GLU A 286 41.69 72.89 -21.36
CA GLU A 286 42.36 74.05 -20.77
C GLU A 286 43.51 74.52 -21.66
N LYS A 287 44.38 73.59 -22.10
CA LYS A 287 45.47 73.92 -23.02
C LYS A 287 44.95 74.48 -24.34
N TYR A 288 43.90 73.90 -24.91
CA TYR A 288 43.29 74.40 -26.15
C TYR A 288 42.78 75.82 -25.99
N GLU A 289 42.07 76.13 -24.90
CA GLU A 289 41.60 77.50 -24.65
C GLU A 289 42.76 78.48 -24.43
N VAL A 290 43.80 78.09 -23.68
CA VAL A 290 45.02 78.91 -23.48
C VAL A 290 45.74 79.17 -24.81
N ASP A 291 45.98 78.13 -25.61
CA ASP A 291 46.66 78.24 -26.91
C ASP A 291 45.83 79.06 -27.91
N LYS A 292 44.50 78.85 -27.90
CA LYS A 292 43.55 79.64 -28.71
C LYS A 292 43.54 81.10 -28.31
N GLU A 293 43.51 81.41 -27.01
CA GLU A 293 43.66 82.78 -26.53
C GLU A 293 45.02 83.39 -26.91
N ALA A 294 46.11 82.64 -26.80
CA ALA A 294 47.44 83.09 -27.20
C ALA A 294 47.50 83.39 -28.71
N LYS A 295 46.94 82.51 -29.54
CA LYS A 295 46.84 82.73 -30.99
C LYS A 295 45.89 83.87 -31.36
N GLN A 296 44.80 84.04 -30.62
CA GLN A 296 43.91 85.19 -30.78
C GLN A 296 44.64 86.50 -30.44
N LYS A 297 45.41 86.52 -29.34
CA LYS A 297 46.27 87.66 -28.97
C LYS A 297 47.31 87.95 -30.05
N GLU A 298 48.04 86.94 -30.55
CA GLU A 298 48.98 87.11 -31.66
C GLU A 298 48.27 87.69 -32.89
N LEU A 299 47.12 87.14 -33.28
CA LEU A 299 46.34 87.59 -34.42
C LEU A 299 45.85 89.03 -34.25
N ASP A 300 45.45 89.42 -33.04
CA ASP A 300 45.04 90.79 -32.73
C ASP A 300 46.23 91.76 -32.75
N THR A 301 47.41 91.34 -32.25
CA THR A 301 48.64 92.14 -32.42
C THR A 301 49.05 92.28 -33.88
N LEU A 302 48.88 91.24 -34.70
CA LEU A 302 49.16 91.28 -36.14
C LEU A 302 48.17 92.18 -36.87
N LYS A 303 46.89 92.15 -36.48
CA LYS A 303 45.87 93.08 -36.99
C LYS A 303 46.19 94.51 -36.61
N GLN A 304 46.62 94.77 -35.38
CA GLN A 304 47.03 96.11 -34.93
C GLN A 304 48.27 96.61 -35.68
N THR A 305 49.28 95.76 -35.89
CA THR A 305 50.48 96.14 -36.67
C THR A 305 50.12 96.37 -38.14
N LYS A 306 49.32 95.49 -38.76
CA LYS A 306 48.79 95.73 -40.12
C LYS A 306 48.00 97.04 -40.20
N ALA A 307 47.17 97.36 -39.22
CA ALA A 307 46.43 98.62 -39.18
C ALA A 307 47.37 99.83 -39.09
N LYS A 308 48.39 99.78 -38.22
CA LYS A 308 49.42 100.82 -38.10
C LYS A 308 50.23 100.98 -39.38
N ASP A 309 50.60 99.87 -40.04
CA ASP A 309 51.35 99.92 -41.29
C ASP A 309 50.48 100.41 -42.45
N LEU A 310 49.18 100.09 -42.45
CA LEU A 310 48.21 100.65 -43.39
C LEU A 310 48.03 102.15 -43.18
N GLU A 311 47.98 102.61 -41.93
CA GLU A 311 47.95 104.04 -41.58
C GLU A 311 49.21 104.76 -42.08
N LYS A 312 50.41 104.23 -41.79
CA LYS A 312 51.67 104.75 -42.35
C LYS A 312 51.68 104.75 -43.87
N LEU A 313 51.16 103.70 -44.51
CA LEU A 313 51.08 103.64 -45.97
C LEU A 313 50.12 104.69 -46.52
N GLN A 314 48.97 104.92 -45.86
CA GLN A 314 48.05 105.98 -46.21
C GLN A 314 48.68 107.37 -46.04
N GLU A 315 49.44 107.60 -44.97
CA GLU A 315 50.22 108.82 -44.77
C GLU A 315 51.27 109.01 -45.86
N LEU A 316 52.09 108.00 -46.15
CA LEU A 316 53.05 108.04 -47.25
C LEU A 316 52.36 108.26 -48.59
N THR A 317 51.20 107.64 -48.84
CA THR A 317 50.44 107.83 -50.09
C THR A 317 49.92 109.25 -50.21
N LYS A 318 49.46 109.88 -49.12
CA LYS A 318 49.12 111.31 -49.11
C LYS A 318 50.34 112.16 -49.42
N LEU A 319 51.47 111.88 -48.77
CA LEU A 319 52.73 112.59 -49.01
C LEU A 319 53.23 112.43 -50.46
N TYR A 320 53.12 111.23 -51.03
CA TYR A 320 53.44 110.97 -52.44
C TYR A 320 52.51 111.74 -53.37
N LYS A 321 51.20 111.80 -53.08
CA LYS A 321 50.26 112.62 -53.86
C LYS A 321 50.59 114.11 -53.77
N GLU A 322 50.96 114.61 -52.59
CA GLU A 322 51.40 115.99 -52.39
C GLU A 322 52.68 116.29 -53.21
N TYR A 323 53.68 115.39 -53.18
CA TYR A 323 54.89 115.52 -54.00
C TYR A 323 54.62 115.40 -55.51
N GLU A 324 53.75 114.48 -55.92
CA GLU A 324 53.36 114.30 -57.32
C GLU A 324 52.62 115.54 -57.84
N GLN A 325 51.77 116.15 -57.02
CA GLN A 325 51.08 117.40 -57.33
C GLN A 325 52.08 118.54 -57.56
N ILE A 326 53.11 118.66 -56.71
CA ILE A 326 54.22 119.62 -56.89
C ILE A 326 55.00 119.36 -58.19
N VAL A 327 55.30 118.10 -58.51
CA VAL A 327 56.03 117.72 -59.74
C VAL A 327 55.20 117.98 -61.00
N VAL A 328 53.89 117.69 -60.95
CA VAL A 328 52.96 117.97 -62.05
C VAL A 328 52.80 119.48 -62.24
N GLU A 329 52.76 120.27 -61.17
CA GLU A 329 52.74 121.73 -61.25
C GLU A 329 54.00 122.29 -61.92
N ASP A 330 55.21 121.86 -61.54
CA ASP A 330 56.47 122.28 -62.20
C ASP A 330 56.53 121.84 -63.68
N ARG A 331 55.95 120.68 -64.01
CA ARG A 331 55.89 120.16 -65.37
C ARG A 331 54.91 120.96 -66.25
N ILE A 332 53.77 121.37 -65.71
CA ILE A 332 52.78 122.22 -66.40
C ILE A 332 53.33 123.63 -66.60
N GLU A 333 54.07 124.17 -65.63
CA GLU A 333 54.70 125.50 -65.75
C GLU A 333 55.78 125.53 -66.84
N LYS A 334 56.62 124.48 -66.92
CA LYS A 334 57.59 124.33 -68.02
C LYS A 334 56.95 124.18 -69.40
N GLU A 335 55.85 123.43 -69.51
CA GLU A 335 55.16 123.24 -70.80
C GLU A 335 54.43 124.52 -71.26
N LYS A 336 53.85 125.29 -70.34
CA LYS A 336 53.24 126.61 -70.64
C LYS A 336 54.27 127.63 -71.12
N ALA A 337 55.48 127.63 -70.55
CA ALA A 337 56.57 128.50 -71.00
C ALA A 337 57.03 128.17 -72.43
N ARG A 338 57.03 126.89 -72.82
CA ARG A 338 57.41 126.44 -74.17
C ARG A 338 56.37 126.81 -75.25
N ARG A 339 55.08 126.73 -74.94
CA ARG A 339 54.01 127.10 -75.88
C ARG A 339 53.97 128.60 -76.20
N LYS A 340 54.31 129.46 -75.23
CA LYS A 340 54.36 130.92 -75.44
C LYS A 340 55.42 131.32 -76.46
N THR A 341 56.61 130.72 -76.40
CA THR A 341 57.71 131.03 -77.32
C THR A 341 57.46 130.50 -78.74
N GLU A 342 56.71 129.40 -78.88
CA GLU A 342 56.30 128.86 -80.18
C GLU A 342 55.24 129.72 -80.89
N GLN A 343 54.29 130.31 -80.15
CA GLN A 343 53.27 131.22 -80.71
C GLN A 343 53.86 132.53 -81.21
N GLU A 344 54.76 133.15 -80.45
CA GLU A 344 55.45 134.39 -80.84
C GLU A 344 56.28 134.21 -82.14
N ALA A 345 56.86 133.02 -82.35
CA ALA A 345 57.62 132.70 -83.56
C ALA A 345 56.75 132.56 -84.82
N ILE A 346 55.50 132.11 -84.68
CA ILE A 346 54.54 131.96 -85.79
C ILE A 346 53.95 133.32 -86.19
N GLU A 347 53.67 134.19 -85.22
CA GLU A 347 53.17 135.55 -85.46
C GLU A 347 54.20 136.40 -86.23
N LEU A 348 55.48 136.26 -85.90
CA LEU A 348 56.57 136.94 -86.62
C LEU A 348 56.71 136.47 -88.08
N LYS A 349 56.58 135.15 -88.33
CA LYS A 349 56.59 134.57 -89.69
C LYS A 349 55.41 135.04 -90.55
N SER A 350 54.26 135.28 -89.92
CA SER A 350 53.04 135.75 -90.58
C SER A 350 53.16 137.20 -91.03
N ALA A 351 53.75 138.07 -90.20
CA ALA A 351 54.01 139.48 -90.51
C ALA A 351 54.98 139.65 -91.69
N ILE A 352 56.01 138.81 -91.79
CA ILE A 352 57.02 138.88 -92.88
C ILE A 352 56.42 138.48 -94.24
N LYS A 353 55.47 137.52 -94.27
CA LYS A 353 54.76 137.12 -95.51
C LYS A 353 53.84 138.22 -96.04
N MET A 354 53.14 138.95 -95.17
CA MET A 354 52.32 140.11 -95.60
C MET A 354 53.18 141.24 -96.18
N GLN A 355 54.35 141.51 -95.59
CA GLN A 355 55.27 142.52 -96.12
C GLN A 355 55.87 142.14 -97.49
N ALA A 356 56.05 140.85 -97.77
CA ALA A 356 56.58 140.36 -99.05
C ALA A 356 55.53 140.39 -100.18
N TRP A 357 54.26 140.13 -99.85
CA TRP A 357 53.15 140.16 -100.82
C TRP A 357 52.87 141.58 -101.35
N TRP A 358 52.82 142.59 -100.48
CA TRP A 358 52.55 143.98 -100.89
C TRP A 358 53.68 144.57 -101.76
N ARG A 359 54.95 144.22 -101.46
CA ARG A 359 56.12 144.63 -102.26
C ARG A 359 56.10 144.03 -103.68
N GLY A 360 55.54 142.84 -103.86
CA GLY A 360 55.42 142.19 -105.17
C GLY A 360 54.28 142.73 -106.05
N VAL A 361 53.22 143.28 -105.46
CA VAL A 361 52.09 143.88 -106.19
C VAL A 361 52.47 145.25 -106.76
N MET A 362 53.26 146.04 -106.03
CA MET A 362 53.81 147.33 -106.51
C MET A 362 54.66 147.19 -107.77
N VAL A 363 55.39 146.08 -107.95
CA VAL A 363 56.31 145.84 -109.09
C VAL A 363 55.59 145.37 -110.36
N ARG A 364 54.38 144.79 -110.25
CA ARG A 364 53.66 144.18 -111.38
C ARG A 364 52.60 145.07 -112.03
N LYS A 365 52.31 146.26 -111.48
CA LYS A 365 51.24 147.15 -111.97
C LYS A 365 51.67 148.56 -112.46
N GLY A 366 52.97 148.84 -112.59
CA GLY A 366 53.43 149.99 -113.37
C GLY A 366 53.20 151.40 -112.77
N PHE A 367 52.97 151.52 -111.45
CA PHE A 367 53.14 152.81 -110.76
C PHE A 367 54.64 153.01 -110.47
N GLY A 368 55.26 153.95 -111.19
CA GLY A 368 56.72 154.17 -111.25
C GLY A 368 57.39 154.72 -109.97
N PRO A 369 58.59 155.35 -110.04
CA PRO A 369 59.50 155.48 -111.17
C PRO A 369 60.78 154.65 -111.00
N PHE A 370 61.26 154.10 -112.12
CA PHE A 370 62.62 153.59 -112.27
C PHE A 370 63.63 154.72 -112.08
N GLY A 371 64.13 154.84 -110.85
CA GLY A 371 65.33 155.59 -110.49
C GLY A 371 66.59 154.73 -110.63
N LYS A 372 67.44 155.10 -111.58
CA LYS A 372 68.80 154.59 -111.79
C LYS A 372 69.73 154.90 -110.61
N LYS A 373 70.86 154.16 -110.56
CA LYS A 373 72.13 154.42 -109.84
C LYS A 373 72.08 154.09 -108.33
N LYS A 374 73.14 153.66 -107.65
CA LYS A 374 74.54 153.24 -107.92
C LYS A 374 75.03 152.67 -106.57
N LYS A 375 75.69 151.51 -106.56
CA LYS A 375 77.14 151.35 -106.30
C LYS A 375 77.59 151.43 -104.81
N LYS A 376 78.27 150.33 -104.41
CA LYS A 376 79.53 150.24 -103.64
C LYS A 376 79.52 150.21 -102.10
N GLY A 377 80.33 149.27 -101.60
CA GLY A 377 81.14 149.39 -100.35
C GLY A 377 80.69 148.43 -99.25
N LYS A 378 81.27 147.25 -99.02
CA LYS A 378 82.64 146.86 -98.64
C LYS A 378 82.98 147.13 -97.15
N LYS A 379 83.30 146.03 -96.46
CA LYS A 379 84.45 145.76 -95.56
C LYS A 379 84.26 145.76 -94.03
N GLY A 380 84.68 144.62 -93.44
CA GLY A 380 85.45 144.52 -92.21
C GLY A 380 84.68 143.98 -90.99
N LYS A 381 85.28 143.34 -89.97
CA LYS A 381 86.62 142.78 -89.73
C LYS A 381 86.57 142.13 -88.33
N LYS A 382 87.27 141.00 -88.14
CA LYS A 382 87.94 140.45 -86.92
C LYS A 382 87.44 140.78 -85.50
N GLY A 383 87.44 139.70 -84.70
CA GLY A 383 87.97 139.64 -83.32
C GLY A 383 86.99 139.00 -82.32
N LYS A 384 87.35 138.36 -81.19
CA LYS A 384 88.63 137.90 -80.59
C LYS A 384 88.24 137.24 -79.24
N LYS A 385 88.92 136.13 -78.87
CA LYS A 385 89.31 135.66 -77.52
C LYS A 385 88.35 135.62 -76.30
N GLY A 386 88.51 134.50 -75.56
CA GLY A 386 88.56 134.42 -74.09
C GLY A 386 87.21 134.20 -73.42
N GLY A 387 87.02 133.46 -72.34
CA GLY A 387 87.86 132.78 -71.36
C GLY A 387 86.91 132.33 -70.22
N LYS A 388 87.07 131.13 -69.65
CA LYS A 388 87.58 130.89 -68.28
C LYS A 388 86.54 130.95 -67.13
N LYS A 389 86.53 129.84 -66.36
CA LYS A 389 86.43 129.68 -64.88
C LYS A 389 85.07 129.63 -64.15
N GLY A 390 84.94 128.53 -63.36
CA GLY A 390 84.58 128.49 -61.92
C GLY A 390 83.10 128.71 -61.61
N LYS A 391 82.48 128.24 -60.51
CA LYS A 391 82.82 127.67 -59.19
C LYS A 391 81.49 126.98 -58.74
N LYS A 392 81.47 125.83 -58.05
CA LYS A 392 81.74 125.57 -56.62
C LYS A 392 80.75 126.22 -55.62
N LYS A 393 80.28 125.36 -54.70
CA LYS A 393 79.61 125.57 -53.39
C LYS A 393 78.10 125.86 -53.48
N LYS A 394 77.26 125.22 -52.68
CA LYS A 394 77.45 124.80 -51.28
C LYS A 394 76.80 123.45 -51.00
#